data_AF-A0A8T6VB99-F1
#
_entry.id   AF-A0A8T6VB99-F1
#
_cell.length_a   1.000
_cell.length_b   1.000
_cell.length_c   1.000
_cell.angle_alpha   90.00
_cell.angle_beta   90.00
_cell.angle_gamma   90.00
#
_symmetry.space_group_name_H-M   'P 1'
#
loop_
_entity.id
_entity.type
_entity.pdbx_description
1 polymer ?
#
loop_
_entity_poly.entity_id
_entity_poly.type
_entity_poly.pdbx_seq_one_letter_code
_entity_poly.pdbx_strand_id
1 'polypeptide(L)' 'EQVDKSKGQKYLIIKIEDSGPGISSENINKIFDPLFTTKQTGTGLGLVSCKTIVESYGGNISVNNNPTTFTIKLPKGI' A
#
# COMPACT_ATOMS: atom_id res chain seq x y z
N GLU A 1 -7.87 13.48 -32.12
CA GLU A 1 -7.31 14.00 -30.86
C GLU A 1 -8.13 13.49 -29.68
N GLN A 2 -7.58 12.59 -28.88
CA GLN A 2 -8.16 12.29 -27.57
C GLN A 2 -7.52 13.27 -26.57
N VAL A 3 -8.35 14.16 -26.04
CA VAL A 3 -7.92 15.22 -25.14
C VAL A 3 -7.56 14.59 -23.79
N ASP A 4 -6.27 14.51 -23.52
CA ASP A 4 -5.67 14.23 -22.21
C ASP A 4 -6.13 15.31 -21.21
N LYS A 5 -7.24 15.04 -20.54
CA LYS A 5 -7.77 15.87 -19.46
C LYS A 5 -7.14 15.43 -18.13
N SER A 6 -5.89 15.77 -17.90
CA SER A 6 -5.49 16.25 -16.56
C SER A 6 -4.14 16.94 -16.59
N LYS A 7 -4.16 18.25 -16.30
CA LYS A 7 -2.99 18.95 -15.77
C LYS A 7 -2.41 18.10 -14.64
N GLY A 8 -1.15 17.67 -14.77
CA GLY A 8 -0.50 16.62 -13.97
C GLY A 8 -0.98 16.54 -12.52
N GLN A 9 -1.81 15.54 -12.23
CA GLN A 9 -2.26 15.24 -10.87
C GLN A 9 -1.03 15.06 -10.00
N LYS A 10 -0.81 15.98 -9.06
CA LYS A 10 0.30 15.88 -8.12
C LYS A 10 -0.08 14.85 -7.06
N TYR A 11 0.87 14.01 -6.67
CA TYR A 11 0.69 13.04 -5.61
C TYR A 11 1.68 13.31 -4.48
N LEU A 12 1.23 13.11 -3.24
CA LEU A 12 2.12 12.91 -2.10
C LEU A 12 2.51 11.43 -2.07
N ILE A 13 3.81 11.15 -2.04
CA ILE A 13 4.37 9.80 -1.95
C ILE A 13 5.03 9.64 -0.59
N ILE A 14 4.59 8.66 0.18
CA ILE A 14 5.16 8.29 1.46
C ILE A 14 5.73 6.88 1.33
N LYS A 15 7.00 6.70 1.67
CA LYS A 15 7.68 5.40 1.66
C LYS A 15 8.07 5.04 3.08
N ILE A 16 7.69 3.84 3.50
CA ILE A 16 8.08 3.24 4.77
C ILE A 16 8.89 2.00 4.45
N GLU A 17 10.19 2.06 4.74
CA GLU A 17 11.13 0.96 4.52
C GLU A 17 11.51 0.33 5.87
N ASP A 18 11.64 -0.99 5.89
CA ASP A 18 12.21 -1.73 7.00
C ASP A 18 13.35 -2.66 6.56
N SER A 19 14.21 -3.00 7.53
CA SER A 19 15.37 -3.88 7.36
C SER A 19 15.11 -5.32 7.81
N GLY A 20 13.84 -5.74 7.85
CA GLY A 20 13.42 -7.09 8.23
C GLY A 20 13.72 -8.15 7.15
N PRO A 21 13.34 -9.40 7.40
CA PRO A 21 13.59 -10.53 6.49
C PRO A 21 12.77 -10.48 5.20
N GLY A 22 11.85 -9.52 5.09
CA GLY A 22 10.96 -9.35 3.97
C GLY A 22 9.70 -10.22 3.98
N ILE A 23 9.01 -10.24 2.85
CA ILE A 23 7.74 -10.95 2.64
C ILE A 23 7.97 -12.09 1.64
N SER A 24 7.57 -13.33 1.99
CA SER A 24 7.69 -14.45 1.06
C SER A 24 6.83 -14.23 -0.19
N SER A 25 7.31 -14.69 -1.35
CA SER A 25 6.66 -14.48 -2.65
C SER A 25 5.22 -15.01 -2.70
N GLU A 26 4.95 -16.08 -1.97
CA GLU A 26 3.61 -16.68 -1.81
C GLU A 26 2.63 -15.81 -0.99
N ASN A 27 3.16 -14.91 -0.16
CA ASN A 27 2.38 -14.08 0.76
C ASN A 27 2.18 -12.67 0.23
N ILE A 28 3.03 -12.17 -0.68
CA ILE A 28 3.00 -10.78 -1.14
C ILE A 28 1.66 -10.35 -1.72
N ASN A 29 0.96 -11.27 -2.41
CA ASN A 29 -0.37 -11.03 -2.97
C ASN A 29 -1.51 -11.15 -1.95
N LYS A 30 -1.22 -11.70 -0.76
CA LYS A 30 -2.21 -11.98 0.29
C LYS A 30 -2.15 -10.99 1.45
N ILE A 31 -1.08 -10.20 1.58
CA ILE A 31 -0.88 -9.35 2.77
C ILE A 31 -1.97 -8.28 2.98
N PHE A 32 -2.73 -7.96 1.93
CA PHE A 32 -3.85 -7.04 1.97
C PHE A 32 -5.21 -7.75 2.04
N ASP A 33 -5.24 -9.08 2.15
CA ASP A 33 -6.46 -9.84 2.32
C ASP A 33 -6.94 -9.77 3.77
N PRO A 34 -8.27 -9.66 4.01
CA PRO A 34 -8.83 -9.68 5.35
C PRO A 34 -8.39 -10.90 6.16
N LEU A 35 -7.99 -10.67 7.42
CA LEU A 35 -7.58 -11.70 8.39
C LEU A 35 -6.30 -12.46 8.03
N PHE A 36 -5.59 -12.10 6.96
CA PHE A 36 -4.31 -12.72 6.63
C PHE A 36 -3.23 -12.34 7.65
N THR A 37 -2.56 -13.34 8.22
CA THR A 37 -1.40 -13.11 9.10
C THR A 37 -0.44 -14.30 9.07
N THR A 38 0.84 -14.03 9.27
CA THR A 38 1.88 -15.05 9.52
C THR A 38 2.28 -15.14 10.99
N LYS A 39 1.69 -14.31 11.86
CA LYS A 39 1.98 -14.26 13.30
C LYS A 39 0.99 -15.13 14.07
N GLN A 40 1.48 -15.90 15.04
CA GLN A 40 0.63 -16.78 15.87
C GLN A 40 -0.50 -16.04 16.60
N THR A 41 -0.27 -14.79 17.02
CA THR A 41 -1.24 -13.96 17.75
C THR A 41 -1.69 -12.73 16.95
N GLY A 42 -1.48 -12.73 15.63
CA GLY A 42 -1.89 -11.62 14.76
C GLY A 42 -3.39 -11.66 14.42
N THR A 43 -4.05 -10.50 14.35
CA THR A 43 -5.45 -10.41 13.87
C THR A 43 -5.58 -10.35 12.35
N GLY A 44 -4.51 -9.97 11.65
CA GLY A 44 -4.52 -9.80 10.20
C GLY A 44 -5.36 -8.61 9.70
N LEU A 45 -5.69 -7.65 10.57
CA LEU A 45 -6.56 -6.51 10.20
C LEU A 45 -5.78 -5.23 9.85
N GLY A 46 -4.52 -5.09 10.28
CA GLY A 46 -3.77 -3.83 10.15
C GLY A 46 -3.59 -3.34 8.71
N LEU A 47 -3.04 -4.18 7.83
CA LEU A 47 -2.79 -3.80 6.43
C LEU A 47 -4.07 -3.57 5.63
N VAL A 48 -5.12 -4.32 5.94
CA VAL A 48 -6.46 -4.12 5.37
C VAL A 48 -7.00 -2.75 5.78
N SER A 49 -6.90 -2.38 7.06
CA SER A 49 -7.28 -1.05 7.53
C SER A 49 -6.47 0.05 6.85
N CYS A 50 -5.15 -0.10 6.70
CA CYS A 50 -4.32 0.86 5.97
C CYS A 50 -4.78 1.02 4.52
N LYS A 51 -5.06 -0.09 3.82
CA LYS A 51 -5.56 -0.07 2.45
C LYS A 51 -6.91 0.64 2.35
N THR A 52 -7.89 0.29 3.20
CA THR A 52 -9.19 0.95 3.24
C THR A 52 -9.09 2.44 3.51
N ILE A 53 -8.24 2.87 4.45
CA ILE A 53 -8.03 4.29 4.75
C ILE A 53 -7.40 4.98 3.54
N VAL A 54 -6.33 4.44 2.97
CA VAL A 54 -5.65 5.09 1.83
C VAL A 54 -6.58 5.18 0.62
N GLU A 55 -7.35 4.14 0.33
CA GLU A 55 -8.32 4.11 -0.77
C GLU A 55 -9.50 5.08 -0.54
N SER A 56 -9.94 5.30 0.71
CA SER A 56 -11.02 6.26 1.01
C SER A 56 -10.62 7.71 0.75
N TYR A 57 -9.32 8.01 0.77
CA TYR A 57 -8.76 9.30 0.33
C TYR A 57 -8.41 9.33 -1.17
N GLY A 58 -8.87 8.35 -1.96
CA GLY A 58 -8.57 8.26 -3.39
C GLY A 58 -7.11 7.91 -3.70
N GLY A 59 -6.39 7.36 -2.72
CA GLY A 59 -5.01 6.93 -2.85
C GLY A 59 -4.84 5.46 -3.19
N ASN A 60 -3.58 5.02 -3.15
CA ASN A 60 -3.20 3.63 -3.27
C ASN A 60 -2.04 3.30 -2.32
N ILE A 61 -2.04 2.09 -1.77
CA ILE A 61 -0.92 1.51 -1.03
C ILE A 61 -0.38 0.30 -1.79
N SER A 62 0.93 0.18 -1.88
CA SER A 62 1.63 -0.96 -2.48
C SER A 62 2.83 -1.37 -1.64
N VAL A 63 3.37 -2.56 -1.91
CA VAL A 63 4.58 -3.07 -1.28
C VAL A 63 5.57 -3.53 -2.34
N ASN A 64 6.85 -3.32 -2.08
CA ASN A 64 7.94 -4.01 -2.76
C ASN A 64 8.81 -4.72 -1.72
N ASN A 65 9.51 -5.79 -2.11
CA ASN A 65 10.44 -6.51 -1.25
C ASN A 65 11.90 -6.27 -1.74
N ASN A 66 12.87 -6.41 -0.84
CA ASN A 66 14.31 -6.12 -1.06
C ASN A 66 14.69 -4.64 -1.31
N PRO A 67 14.59 -3.75 -0.30
CA PRO A 67 14.06 -3.96 1.05
C PRO A 67 12.53 -3.92 1.10
N THR A 68 11.91 -4.39 2.20
CA THR A 68 10.45 -4.26 2.32
C THR A 68 10.08 -2.80 2.43
N THR A 69 9.37 -2.31 1.43
CA THR A 69 8.98 -0.90 1.31
C THR A 69 7.50 -0.80 1.02
N PHE A 70 6.73 -0.27 1.97
CA PHE A 70 5.35 0.15 1.73
C PHE A 70 5.34 1.55 1.12
N THR A 71 4.65 1.71 -0.01
CA THR A 71 4.49 2.99 -0.70
C THR A 71 3.03 3.42 -0.67
N ILE A 72 2.75 4.57 -0.07
CA ILE A 72 1.44 5.21 -0.06
C ILE A 72 1.46 6.38 -1.04
N LYS A 73 0.50 6.40 -1.97
CA LYS A 73 0.30 7.44 -2.97
C LYS A 73 -1.05 8.11 -2.74
N LEU A 74 -1.05 9.39 -2.38
CA LEU A 74 -2.26 10.17 -2.13
C LEU A 74 -2.37 11.34 -3.12
N PRO A 75 -3.55 11.65 -3.68
CA PRO A 75 -3.75 12.86 -4.47
C PRO A 75 -3.45 14.12 -3.66
N LYS A 76 -2.69 15.07 -4.23
CA LYS A 76 -2.39 16.35 -3.59
C LYS A 76 -3.46 17.38 -3.97
N GLY A 77 -4.21 17.86 -2.97
CA GLY A 77 -5.17 18.96 -3.11
C GLY A 77 -6.63 18.51 -3.18
N ILE A 78 -7.13 17.95 -2.08
CA ILE A 78 -8.59 17.98 -1.79
C ILE A 78 -8.97 19.42 -1.49
#